data_AF-A0A061AHH9-F1
#
_entry.id   AF-A0A061AHH9-F1
#
_cell.length_a   1.000
_cell.length_b   1.000
_cell.length_c   1.000
_cell.angle_alpha   90.00
_cell.angle_beta   90.00
_cell.angle_gamma   90.00
#
_symmetry.space_group_name_H-M   'P 1'
#
loop_
_entity.id
_entity.type
_entity.pdbx_description
1 polymer ?
#
loop_
_entity_poly.entity_id
_entity_poly.type
_entity_poly.pdbx_seq_one_letter_code
_entity_poly.pdbx_strand_id
1 'polypeptide(L)'
;MKRHYDLSLYYELLESYFNQLEKETDFVSYFYDAYFNGKNDVSLVEEVELRKFNQDWLKQIESYFPSIDRITKNMKSHLRFESEIIPVEKVKQIDSESIKHLSQHTEYIRSMDQNEIIPEKLKTPKSDVEFDLYENRFVTTLIFRLRDFLNRKINDMEKKLHDERRLTLKSGSKFSFNDSNYVLNLDIKQTDDLGPGTYYHENLEMIEQTKRLYQLVSNLIHTPFVQTMKKYKTVTPPIVRTQMIQKNPDFTNAYHLWTYMDRLHEMKFGEEITHTKKNLSTSYMEDIDRFHLHSISTLIAHDMGKEHIHDLFVDDSYQMDKDLIPVNLIDPIDFSKAKGYQLDTEYLKHRKDFFKKRLIKLEETFKKSIETKLILERLHEEINDVYQDLMDKMFQDADTAEKKENLLEVIDIIRTIKEKDYQDLLNKELSIRKELTDNHQHIIFEEKKKLSQDSFDQLNQLEKELDQAYREKKDGFKSYVLKETASLSESVESLKKEQSQNINETLKSIRKASDQVFEIKKNKLLDKHQKRMKKLEQTIDSKPMVQSRKKQK
;
A
#
# COMPACT_ATOMS: atom_id res chain seq x y z
N MET A 1 -10.17 -11.36 19.56
CA MET A 1 -11.55 -11.48 19.06
C MET A 1 -11.84 -10.31 18.14
N LYS A 2 -11.97 -10.52 16.82
CA LYS A 2 -12.45 -9.47 15.90
C LYS A 2 -13.90 -9.16 16.29
N ARG A 3 -14.21 -7.90 16.61
CA ARG A 3 -15.60 -7.46 16.83
C ARG A 3 -16.38 -7.79 15.56
N HIS A 4 -17.40 -8.65 15.65
CA HIS A 4 -18.42 -8.71 14.60
C HIS A 4 -19.19 -7.40 14.69
N TYR A 5 -18.97 -6.51 13.72
CA TYR A 5 -19.85 -5.37 13.55
C TYR A 5 -21.18 -5.90 13.05
N ASP A 6 -22.28 -5.37 13.60
CA ASP A 6 -23.64 -5.76 13.23
C ASP A 6 -24.04 -5.13 11.88
N LEU A 7 -23.27 -5.47 10.84
CA LEU A 7 -23.46 -4.95 9.48
C LEU A 7 -24.81 -5.37 8.92
N SER A 8 -25.25 -6.59 9.23
CA SER A 8 -26.54 -7.13 8.83
C SER A 8 -27.69 -6.31 9.42
N LEU A 9 -27.68 -6.06 10.74
CA LEU A 9 -28.70 -5.21 11.35
C LEU A 9 -28.67 -3.77 10.80
N TYR A 10 -27.48 -3.18 10.62
CA TYR A 10 -27.36 -1.84 10.04
C TYR A 10 -27.96 -1.78 8.63
N TYR A 11 -27.65 -2.76 7.79
CA TYR A 11 -28.14 -2.84 6.42
C TYR A 11 -29.66 -3.07 6.38
N GLU A 12 -30.19 -3.97 7.22
CA GLU A 12 -31.64 -4.21 7.34
C GLU A 12 -32.39 -2.95 7.78
N LEU A 13 -31.87 -2.21 8.77
CA LEU A 13 -32.46 -0.95 9.24
C LEU A 13 -32.44 0.11 8.14
N LEU A 14 -31.31 0.25 7.44
CA LEU A 14 -31.13 1.20 6.34
C LEU A 14 -32.08 0.91 5.18
N GLU A 15 -32.22 -0.37 4.80
CA GLU A 15 -33.16 -0.80 3.77
C GLU A 15 -34.61 -0.49 4.17
N SER A 16 -34.99 -0.77 5.43
CA SER A 16 -36.33 -0.45 5.93
C SER A 16 -36.66 1.05 5.87
N TYR A 17 -35.66 1.89 6.16
CA TYR A 17 -35.81 3.35 6.14
C TYR A 17 -35.93 3.88 4.71
N PHE A 18 -35.09 3.40 3.78
CA PHE A 18 -35.22 3.77 2.37
C PHE A 18 -36.58 3.34 1.81
N ASN A 19 -37.01 2.11 2.07
CA ASN A 19 -38.32 1.62 1.63
C ASN A 19 -39.50 2.47 2.16
N GLN A 20 -39.35 3.07 3.34
CA GLN A 20 -40.34 4.00 3.88
C GLN A 20 -40.28 5.36 3.16
N LEU A 21 -39.09 5.94 3.01
CA LEU A 21 -38.90 7.22 2.32
C LEU A 21 -39.38 7.19 0.86
N GLU A 22 -39.11 6.11 0.14
CA GLU A 22 -39.53 5.92 -1.25
C GLU A 22 -41.06 5.89 -1.40
N LYS A 23 -41.80 5.53 -0.35
CA LYS A 23 -43.28 5.53 -0.35
C LYS A 23 -43.89 6.85 0.10
N GLU A 24 -43.18 7.62 0.91
CA GLU A 24 -43.69 8.82 1.57
C GLU A 24 -43.39 10.11 0.80
N THR A 25 -42.49 10.07 -0.20
CA THR A 25 -41.99 11.29 -0.85
C THR A 25 -42.07 11.22 -2.38
N ASP A 26 -42.70 12.24 -2.99
CA ASP A 26 -42.82 12.34 -4.44
C ASP A 26 -41.46 12.62 -5.11
N PHE A 27 -40.54 13.29 -4.40
CA PHE A 27 -39.17 13.59 -4.85
C PHE A 27 -38.45 12.36 -5.42
N VAL A 28 -38.61 11.21 -4.76
CA VAL A 28 -37.94 9.97 -5.14
C VAL A 28 -38.39 9.50 -6.53
N SER A 29 -39.68 9.60 -6.83
CA SER A 29 -40.21 9.20 -8.15
C SER A 29 -39.64 10.10 -9.25
N TYR A 30 -39.69 11.43 -9.06
CA TYR A 30 -39.13 12.39 -10.02
C TYR A 30 -37.62 12.21 -10.21
N PHE A 31 -36.89 11.93 -9.12
CA PHE A 31 -35.46 11.64 -9.19
C PHE A 31 -35.19 10.39 -10.01
N TYR A 32 -35.86 9.28 -9.72
CA TYR A 32 -35.63 8.02 -10.44
C TYR A 32 -35.99 8.15 -11.92
N ASP A 33 -37.06 8.86 -12.26
CA ASP A 33 -37.41 9.13 -13.66
C ASP A 33 -36.28 9.88 -14.37
N ALA A 34 -35.77 10.97 -13.79
CA ALA A 34 -34.65 11.71 -14.36
C ALA A 34 -33.35 10.89 -14.42
N TYR A 35 -33.06 10.14 -13.35
CA TYR A 35 -31.90 9.30 -13.20
C TYR A 35 -31.87 8.18 -14.24
N PHE A 36 -32.96 7.41 -14.40
CA PHE A 36 -33.06 6.31 -15.35
C PHE A 36 -33.19 6.76 -16.81
N ASN A 37 -33.69 7.97 -17.06
CA ASN A 37 -33.66 8.59 -18.39
C ASN A 37 -32.25 9.09 -18.79
N GLY A 38 -31.33 9.18 -17.83
CA GLY A 38 -29.92 9.50 -18.06
C GLY A 38 -29.07 8.32 -18.54
N LYS A 39 -27.75 8.50 -18.48
CA LYS A 39 -26.77 7.44 -18.74
C LYS A 39 -26.23 6.92 -17.41
N ASN A 40 -26.60 5.69 -17.07
CA ASN A 40 -26.10 4.98 -15.90
C ASN A 40 -25.35 3.72 -16.33
N ASP A 41 -24.13 3.57 -15.83
CA ASP A 41 -23.30 2.39 -16.01
C ASP A 41 -22.82 1.89 -14.65
N VAL A 42 -23.03 0.60 -14.38
CA VAL A 42 -22.53 -0.05 -13.16
C VAL A 42 -21.76 -1.29 -13.57
N SER A 43 -20.56 -1.45 -13.00
CA SER A 43 -19.73 -2.62 -13.24
C SER A 43 -19.07 -3.09 -11.95
N LEU A 44 -19.18 -4.39 -11.71
CA LEU A 44 -18.47 -5.08 -10.64
C LEU A 44 -17.50 -6.07 -11.27
N VAL A 45 -16.21 -5.84 -11.05
CA VAL A 45 -15.15 -6.71 -11.56
C VAL A 45 -14.43 -7.33 -10.38
N GLU A 46 -14.41 -8.65 -10.33
CA GLU A 46 -13.54 -9.41 -9.46
C GLU A 46 -12.30 -9.81 -10.25
N GLU A 47 -11.15 -9.59 -9.67
CA GLU A 47 -9.85 -9.96 -10.18
C GLU A 47 -9.16 -10.82 -9.12
N VAL A 48 -8.82 -12.05 -9.48
CA VAL A 48 -8.01 -12.93 -8.63
C VAL A 48 -6.63 -13.04 -9.27
N GLU A 49 -5.62 -12.54 -8.55
CA GLU A 49 -4.23 -12.52 -8.96
C GLU A 49 -3.52 -13.70 -8.29
N LEU A 50 -3.31 -14.77 -9.06
CA LEU A 50 -2.50 -15.91 -8.63
C LEU A 50 -1.04 -15.59 -8.89
N ARG A 51 -0.22 -15.62 -7.84
CA ARG A 51 1.17 -15.18 -7.93
C ARG A 51 2.13 -16.36 -7.98
N LYS A 52 2.85 -16.47 -9.10
CA LYS A 52 3.98 -17.41 -9.22
C LYS A 52 5.30 -16.67 -9.38
N PHE A 53 6.25 -16.96 -8.50
CA PHE A 53 7.58 -16.37 -8.60
C PHE A 53 8.39 -17.05 -9.72
N ASN A 54 9.03 -16.24 -10.56
CA ASN A 54 9.94 -16.76 -11.57
C ASN A 54 11.29 -17.11 -10.90
N GLN A 55 11.70 -18.39 -10.96
CA GLN A 55 12.93 -18.89 -10.34
C GLN A 55 14.20 -18.67 -11.19
N ASP A 56 14.07 -18.34 -12.47
CA ASP A 56 15.19 -18.31 -13.42
C ASP A 56 16.26 -17.31 -13.01
N TRP A 57 15.86 -16.16 -12.48
CA TRP A 57 16.82 -15.13 -12.06
C TRP A 57 17.69 -15.59 -10.88
N LEU A 58 17.12 -16.38 -9.96
CA LEU A 58 17.85 -16.88 -8.82
C LEU A 58 18.95 -17.85 -9.28
N LYS A 59 18.60 -18.80 -10.15
CA LYS A 59 19.55 -19.76 -10.75
C LYS A 59 20.68 -19.05 -11.49
N GLN A 60 20.37 -17.99 -12.24
CA GLN A 60 21.39 -17.20 -12.93
C GLN A 60 22.36 -16.53 -11.95
N ILE A 61 21.86 -15.89 -10.88
CA ILE A 61 22.74 -15.26 -9.88
C ILE A 61 23.60 -16.31 -9.16
N GLU A 62 23.02 -17.45 -8.78
CA GLU A 62 23.77 -18.56 -8.17
C GLU A 62 24.91 -19.06 -9.06
N SER A 63 24.70 -19.12 -10.38
CA SER A 63 25.73 -19.56 -11.34
C SER A 63 26.96 -18.65 -11.36
N TYR A 64 26.81 -17.36 -11.05
CA TYR A 64 27.92 -16.39 -11.02
C TYR A 64 28.66 -16.36 -9.68
N PHE A 65 28.05 -16.87 -8.60
CA PHE A 65 28.61 -16.82 -7.26
C PHE A 65 30.00 -17.47 -7.13
N PRO A 66 30.29 -18.65 -7.72
CA PRO A 66 31.63 -19.25 -7.67
C PRO A 66 32.74 -18.35 -8.22
N SER A 67 32.44 -17.54 -9.24
CA SER A 67 33.42 -16.61 -9.82
C SER A 67 33.76 -15.49 -8.85
N ILE A 68 32.76 -14.97 -8.13
CA ILE A 68 32.97 -13.96 -7.09
C ILE A 68 33.79 -14.52 -5.94
N ASP A 69 33.44 -15.71 -5.45
CA ASP A 69 34.19 -16.40 -4.38
C ASP A 69 35.67 -16.59 -4.76
N ARG A 70 35.97 -17.04 -5.99
CA ARG A 70 37.34 -17.17 -6.50
C ARG A 70 38.12 -15.85 -6.51
N ILE A 71 37.48 -14.74 -6.89
CA ILE A 71 38.11 -13.42 -6.87
C ILE A 71 38.40 -12.98 -5.43
N THR A 72 37.46 -13.16 -4.51
CA THR A 72 37.65 -12.76 -3.11
C THR A 72 38.75 -13.54 -2.40
N LYS A 73 38.98 -14.80 -2.79
CA LYS A 73 40.09 -15.63 -2.28
C LYS A 73 41.44 -15.22 -2.86
N ASN A 74 41.47 -14.74 -4.10
CA ASN A 74 42.70 -14.39 -4.83
C ASN A 74 42.79 -12.88 -5.07
N MET A 75 42.94 -12.12 -3.98
CA MET A 75 43.09 -10.66 -4.05
C MET A 75 44.29 -10.27 -4.91
N LYS A 76 44.06 -9.46 -5.94
CA LYS A 76 45.14 -8.93 -6.78
C LYS A 76 45.79 -7.74 -6.11
N SER A 77 47.11 -7.64 -6.23
CA SER A 77 47.91 -6.53 -5.77
C SER A 77 48.88 -6.05 -6.84
N HIS A 78 49.33 -4.82 -6.71
CA HIS A 78 50.48 -4.32 -7.44
C HIS A 78 51.55 -3.83 -6.45
N LEU A 79 52.80 -3.86 -6.88
CA LEU A 79 53.92 -3.34 -6.10
C LEU A 79 54.04 -1.85 -6.38
N ARG A 80 53.94 -1.02 -5.34
CA ARG A 80 54.23 0.41 -5.41
C ARG A 80 55.58 0.66 -4.78
N PHE A 81 56.43 1.38 -5.51
CA PHE A 81 57.74 1.78 -5.03
C PHE A 81 57.66 3.25 -4.60
N GLU A 82 57.72 3.50 -3.30
CA GLU A 82 57.86 4.87 -2.76
C GLU A 82 59.27 5.06 -2.26
N SER A 83 59.90 6.17 -2.63
CA SER A 83 61.24 6.45 -2.14
C SER A 83 61.19 7.21 -0.82
N GLU A 84 61.87 6.69 0.21
CA GLU A 84 61.96 7.34 1.52
C GLU A 84 63.42 7.67 1.85
N ILE A 85 63.67 8.83 2.47
CA ILE A 85 65.01 9.21 2.95
C ILE A 85 65.19 8.66 4.36
N ILE A 86 66.06 7.66 4.50
CA ILE A 86 66.33 7.00 5.78
C ILE A 86 67.83 7.12 6.13
N PRO A 87 68.21 7.06 7.43
CA PRO A 87 69.61 6.99 7.83
C PRO A 87 70.31 5.81 7.15
N VAL A 88 71.55 6.01 6.73
CA VAL A 88 72.30 5.01 5.95
C VAL A 88 72.37 3.66 6.67
N GLU A 89 72.38 3.63 7.99
CA GLU A 89 72.47 2.41 8.80
C GLU A 89 71.22 1.52 8.66
N LYS A 90 70.09 2.08 8.23
CA LYS A 90 68.82 1.36 8.02
C LYS A 90 68.59 0.97 6.56
N VAL A 91 69.46 1.40 5.66
CA VAL A 91 69.34 1.12 4.23
C VAL A 91 69.70 -0.33 3.94
N LYS A 92 68.79 -1.08 3.31
CA LYS A 92 69.03 -2.46 2.89
C LYS A 92 69.49 -2.57 1.43
N GLN A 93 69.09 -1.65 0.58
CA GLN A 93 69.37 -1.68 -0.85
C GLN A 93 69.55 -0.25 -1.38
N ILE A 94 70.54 -0.09 -2.26
CA ILE A 94 70.90 1.17 -2.93
C ILE A 94 70.60 1.00 -4.41
N ASP A 95 69.92 1.96 -5.03
CA ASP A 95 69.69 2.00 -6.46
C ASP A 95 70.40 3.20 -7.11
N SER A 96 70.32 3.29 -8.44
CA SER A 96 70.93 4.41 -9.18
C SER A 96 70.28 5.77 -8.86
N GLU A 97 69.04 5.78 -8.39
CA GLU A 97 68.32 7.00 -8.04
C GLU A 97 68.74 7.51 -6.65
N SER A 98 69.03 6.60 -5.71
CA SER A 98 69.65 6.87 -4.42
C SER A 98 70.96 7.65 -4.59
N ILE A 99 71.81 7.20 -5.53
CA ILE A 99 73.11 7.84 -5.82
C ILE A 99 72.90 9.22 -6.45
N LYS A 100 71.99 9.34 -7.42
CA LYS A 100 71.64 10.63 -8.04
C LYS A 100 71.06 11.62 -7.03
N HIS A 101 70.23 11.16 -6.12
CA HIS A 101 69.65 12.00 -5.07
C HIS A 101 70.73 12.46 -4.10
N LEU A 102 71.65 11.57 -3.69
CA LEU A 102 72.76 11.95 -2.81
C LEU A 102 73.68 12.99 -3.46
N SER A 103 73.94 12.88 -4.78
CA SER A 103 74.77 13.87 -5.48
C SER A 103 74.09 15.24 -5.64
N GLN A 104 72.77 15.29 -5.61
CA GLN A 104 71.98 16.54 -5.64
C GLN A 104 71.83 17.16 -4.24
N HIS A 105 71.87 16.35 -3.19
CA HIS A 105 71.63 16.74 -1.81
C HIS A 105 72.85 16.50 -0.93
N THR A 106 73.86 17.34 -1.11
CA THR A 106 75.14 17.27 -0.35
C THR A 106 74.96 17.40 1.15
N GLU A 107 73.85 17.99 1.62
CA GLU A 107 73.46 18.06 3.03
C GLU A 107 73.25 16.69 3.69
N TYR A 108 73.08 15.62 2.91
CA TYR A 108 72.98 14.25 3.42
C TYR A 108 74.32 13.52 3.46
N ILE A 109 75.44 14.22 3.25
CA ILE A 109 76.80 13.67 3.34
C ILE A 109 77.40 14.05 4.70
N ARG A 110 77.81 13.05 5.48
CA ARG A 110 78.42 13.24 6.80
C ARG A 110 79.88 13.65 6.70
N SER A 111 80.64 12.97 5.82
CA SER A 111 82.05 13.26 5.61
C SER A 111 82.49 12.83 4.21
N MET A 112 83.41 13.58 3.64
CA MET A 112 84.17 13.18 2.45
C MET A 112 85.65 13.10 2.83
N ASP A 113 86.26 11.96 2.56
CA ASP A 113 87.72 11.83 2.49
C ASP A 113 88.11 11.57 1.04
N GLN A 114 89.36 11.83 0.65
CA GLN A 114 89.86 12.07 -0.72
C GLN A 114 89.21 11.29 -1.89
N ASN A 115 88.71 10.06 -1.66
CA ASN A 115 87.91 9.29 -2.63
C ASN A 115 86.67 8.55 -2.04
N GLU A 116 86.32 8.74 -0.77
CA GLU A 116 85.20 8.06 -0.10
C GLU A 116 84.16 9.04 0.43
N ILE A 117 82.89 8.80 0.10
CA ILE A 117 81.75 9.60 0.55
C ILE A 117 80.97 8.77 1.56
N ILE A 118 80.81 9.29 2.78
CA ILE A 118 79.99 8.67 3.83
C ILE A 118 78.68 9.45 3.95
N PRO A 119 77.56 8.93 3.40
CA PRO A 119 76.25 9.56 3.57
C PRO A 119 75.74 9.40 5.00
N GLU A 120 75.06 10.41 5.53
CA GLU A 120 74.25 10.33 6.75
C GLU A 120 72.86 9.73 6.44
N LYS A 121 72.26 10.13 5.32
CA LYS A 121 70.93 9.68 4.90
C LYS A 121 70.92 9.34 3.41
N LEU A 122 70.11 8.36 3.02
CA LEU A 122 69.97 7.93 1.64
C LEU A 122 68.48 7.81 1.28
N LYS A 123 68.13 8.23 0.07
CA LYS A 123 66.81 7.99 -0.51
C LYS A 123 66.76 6.56 -1.04
N THR A 124 66.01 5.67 -0.39
CA THR A 124 65.88 4.26 -0.77
C THR A 124 64.46 3.95 -1.25
N PRO A 125 64.29 3.13 -2.30
CA PRO A 125 62.98 2.65 -2.70
C PRO A 125 62.45 1.66 -1.65
N LYS A 126 61.27 1.95 -1.13
CA LYS A 126 60.47 1.06 -0.30
C LYS A 126 59.37 0.46 -1.17
N SER A 127 59.29 -0.87 -1.21
CA SER A 127 58.23 -1.58 -1.90
C SER A 127 57.08 -1.86 -0.94
N ASP A 128 55.94 -1.23 -1.18
CA ASP A 128 54.69 -1.50 -0.48
C ASP A 128 53.70 -2.20 -1.43
N VAL A 129 52.96 -3.18 -0.90
CA VAL A 129 51.94 -3.92 -1.66
C VAL A 129 50.63 -3.14 -1.61
N GLU A 130 50.21 -2.59 -2.74
CA GLU A 130 48.99 -1.83 -2.85
C GLU A 130 47.88 -2.66 -3.51
N PHE A 131 46.67 -2.52 -2.95
CA PHE A 131 45.48 -3.31 -3.35
C PHE A 131 44.42 -2.45 -4.06
N ASP A 132 44.68 -1.15 -4.27
CA ASP A 132 43.75 -0.19 -4.90
C ASP A 132 43.63 -0.36 -6.42
N LEU A 133 43.32 -1.58 -6.85
CA LEU A 133 43.00 -1.89 -8.24
C LEU A 133 41.52 -1.60 -8.50
N TYR A 134 41.23 -1.04 -9.68
CA TYR A 134 39.88 -0.75 -10.12
C TYR A 134 38.99 -2.00 -10.10
N GLU A 135 39.52 -3.15 -10.52
CA GLU A 135 38.84 -4.43 -10.56
C GLU A 135 38.45 -4.93 -9.16
N ASN A 136 39.35 -4.76 -8.19
CA ASN A 136 39.06 -5.10 -6.80
C ASN A 136 37.94 -4.22 -6.25
N ARG A 137 38.01 -2.89 -6.48
CA ARG A 137 36.97 -1.93 -6.07
C ARG A 137 35.62 -2.26 -6.73
N PHE A 138 35.64 -2.64 -8.01
CA PHE A 138 34.47 -3.06 -8.75
C PHE A 138 33.80 -4.27 -8.10
N VAL A 139 34.56 -5.34 -7.80
CA VAL A 139 34.00 -6.55 -7.19
C VAL A 139 33.52 -6.29 -5.76
N THR A 140 34.24 -5.51 -4.97
CA THR A 140 33.75 -5.09 -3.64
C THR A 140 32.43 -4.32 -3.74
N THR A 141 32.33 -3.38 -4.68
CA THR A 141 31.09 -2.63 -4.93
C THR A 141 29.96 -3.57 -5.39
N LEU A 142 30.26 -4.54 -6.26
CA LEU A 142 29.32 -5.54 -6.73
C LEU A 142 28.77 -6.40 -5.58
N ILE A 143 29.59 -6.81 -4.62
CA ILE A 143 29.15 -7.63 -3.46
C ILE A 143 28.15 -6.85 -2.61
N PHE A 144 28.44 -5.59 -2.27
CA PHE A 144 27.50 -4.75 -1.52
C PHE A 144 26.19 -4.55 -2.29
N ARG A 145 26.32 -4.23 -3.58
CA ARG A 145 25.19 -4.04 -4.48
C ARG A 145 24.31 -5.29 -4.58
N LEU A 146 24.92 -6.47 -4.70
CA LEU A 146 24.24 -7.76 -4.78
C LEU A 146 23.50 -8.07 -3.47
N ARG A 147 24.13 -7.82 -2.31
CA ARG A 147 23.46 -7.99 -1.01
C ARG A 147 22.20 -7.13 -0.95
N ASP A 148 22.31 -5.84 -1.27
CA ASP A 148 21.20 -4.91 -1.18
C ASP A 148 20.11 -5.21 -2.22
N PHE A 149 20.49 -5.73 -3.38
CA PHE A 149 19.55 -6.28 -4.38
C PHE A 149 18.77 -7.47 -3.81
N LEU A 150 19.45 -8.48 -3.26
CA LEU A 150 18.81 -9.68 -2.69
C LEU A 150 17.89 -9.34 -1.51
N ASN A 151 18.30 -8.42 -0.63
CA ASN A 151 17.47 -7.99 0.50
C ASN A 151 16.17 -7.34 0.03
N ARG A 152 16.24 -6.45 -0.97
CA ARG A 152 15.04 -5.83 -1.56
C ARG A 152 14.14 -6.89 -2.19
N LYS A 153 14.71 -7.84 -2.93
CA LYS A 153 13.93 -8.94 -3.53
C LYS A 153 13.26 -9.83 -2.48
N ILE A 154 13.92 -10.15 -1.38
CA ILE A 154 13.31 -10.92 -0.28
C ILE A 154 12.10 -10.16 0.28
N ASN A 155 12.25 -8.87 0.58
CA ASN A 155 11.15 -8.06 1.09
C ASN A 155 9.98 -7.96 0.10
N ASP A 156 10.26 -7.83 -1.20
CA ASP A 156 9.23 -7.75 -2.24
C ASP A 156 8.48 -9.09 -2.39
N MET A 157 9.20 -10.22 -2.33
CA MET A 157 8.60 -11.55 -2.37
C MET A 157 7.76 -11.84 -1.13
N GLU A 158 8.23 -11.46 0.06
CA GLU A 158 7.46 -11.67 1.30
C GLU A 158 6.15 -10.87 1.30
N LYS A 159 6.17 -9.63 0.79
CA LYS A 159 4.95 -8.81 0.65
C LYS A 159 3.95 -9.40 -0.34
N LYS A 160 4.43 -10.13 -1.34
CA LYS A 160 3.63 -10.70 -2.44
C LYS A 160 3.48 -12.23 -2.35
N LEU A 161 3.65 -12.78 -1.15
CA LEU A 161 3.63 -14.23 -0.94
C LEU A 161 2.22 -14.82 -1.08
N HIS A 162 1.22 -14.07 -0.64
CA HIS A 162 -0.17 -14.47 -0.70
C HIS A 162 -0.83 -14.03 -2.00
N ASP A 163 -1.82 -14.81 -2.43
CA ASP A 163 -2.67 -14.45 -3.56
C ASP A 163 -3.60 -13.31 -3.13
N GLU A 164 -3.89 -12.42 -4.08
CA GLU A 164 -4.74 -11.25 -3.83
C GLU A 164 -6.03 -11.34 -4.63
N ARG A 165 -7.12 -10.95 -3.99
CA ARG A 165 -8.40 -10.75 -4.63
C ARG A 165 -8.72 -9.26 -4.62
N ARG A 166 -8.87 -8.67 -5.79
CA ARG A 166 -9.36 -7.31 -5.96
C ARG A 166 -10.82 -7.34 -6.41
N LEU A 167 -11.68 -6.64 -5.68
CA LEU A 167 -13.06 -6.38 -6.10
C LEU A 167 -13.21 -4.89 -6.38
N THR A 168 -13.54 -4.54 -7.62
CA THR A 168 -13.70 -3.17 -8.07
C THR A 168 -15.14 -2.92 -8.49
N LEU A 169 -15.84 -2.05 -7.78
CA LEU A 169 -17.16 -1.53 -8.15
C LEU A 169 -16.98 -0.15 -8.76
N LYS A 170 -17.42 0.01 -10.01
CA LYS A 170 -17.51 1.31 -10.68
C LYS A 170 -18.96 1.61 -11.01
N SER A 171 -19.40 2.81 -10.66
CA SER A 171 -20.72 3.34 -11.00
C SER A 171 -20.58 4.73 -11.60
N GLY A 172 -21.07 4.93 -12.81
CA GLY A 172 -21.07 6.21 -13.52
C GLY A 172 -22.50 6.61 -13.86
N SER A 173 -22.92 7.80 -13.44
CA SER A 173 -24.26 8.32 -13.71
C SER A 173 -24.20 9.74 -14.25
N LYS A 174 -24.93 10.00 -15.34
CA LYS A 174 -25.05 11.32 -15.97
C LYS A 174 -26.49 11.57 -16.35
N PHE A 175 -27.13 12.54 -15.71
CA PHE A 175 -28.53 12.88 -15.98
C PHE A 175 -28.79 14.36 -15.70
N SER A 176 -29.92 14.85 -16.20
CA SER A 176 -30.35 16.23 -15.97
C SER A 176 -31.59 16.21 -15.08
N PHE A 177 -31.61 17.10 -14.08
CA PHE A 177 -32.73 17.24 -13.15
C PHE A 177 -32.90 18.72 -12.80
N ASN A 178 -34.11 19.27 -12.96
CA ASN A 178 -34.46 20.69 -12.73
C ASN A 178 -33.38 21.67 -13.23
N ASP A 179 -33.17 21.68 -14.55
CA ASP A 179 -32.21 22.53 -15.30
C ASP A 179 -30.73 22.39 -14.94
N SER A 180 -30.40 21.44 -14.07
CA SER A 180 -29.03 21.15 -13.64
C SER A 180 -28.56 19.80 -14.19
N ASN A 181 -27.28 19.74 -14.58
CA ASN A 181 -26.64 18.51 -15.05
C ASN A 181 -25.85 17.87 -13.90
N TYR A 182 -26.18 16.63 -13.58
CA TYR A 182 -25.53 15.86 -12.53
C TYR A 182 -24.61 14.81 -13.14
N VAL A 183 -23.38 14.74 -12.61
CA VAL A 183 -22.40 13.72 -12.95
C VAL A 183 -21.89 13.09 -11.66
N LEU A 184 -22.11 11.79 -11.51
CA LEU A 184 -21.66 11.01 -10.37
C LEU A 184 -20.74 9.89 -10.83
N ASN A 185 -19.59 9.75 -10.18
CA ASN A 185 -18.66 8.66 -10.41
C ASN A 185 -18.26 8.06 -9.07
N LEU A 186 -18.48 6.76 -8.91
CA LEU A 186 -18.11 5.96 -7.74
C LEU A 186 -17.08 4.93 -8.18
N ASP A 187 -15.92 4.88 -7.51
CA ASP A 187 -14.88 3.87 -7.70
C ASP A 187 -14.51 3.29 -6.33
N ILE A 188 -15.05 2.11 -6.00
CA ILE A 188 -14.77 1.39 -4.75
C ILE A 188 -13.86 0.21 -5.07
N LYS A 189 -12.72 0.14 -4.39
CA LYS A 189 -11.74 -0.94 -4.50
C LYS A 189 -11.56 -1.63 -3.16
N GLN A 190 -11.88 -2.91 -3.12
CA GLN A 190 -11.59 -3.80 -2.01
C GLN A 190 -10.45 -4.73 -2.42
N THR A 191 -9.45 -4.87 -1.56
CA THR A 191 -8.36 -5.83 -1.74
C THR A 191 -8.37 -6.78 -0.55
N ASP A 192 -8.55 -8.06 -0.81
CA ASP A 192 -8.50 -9.13 0.17
C ASP A 192 -7.25 -9.97 -0.04
N ASP A 193 -6.58 -10.30 1.06
CA ASP A 193 -5.54 -11.33 1.09
C ASP A 193 -6.24 -12.69 1.17
N LEU A 194 -6.07 -13.53 0.14
CA LEU A 194 -6.66 -14.87 0.07
C LEU A 194 -5.88 -15.90 0.90
N GLY A 195 -4.73 -15.53 1.47
CA GLY A 195 -3.87 -16.41 2.23
C GLY A 195 -3.05 -17.35 1.34
N PRO A 196 -2.72 -18.57 1.80
CA PRO A 196 -1.86 -19.48 1.06
C PRO A 196 -2.57 -20.03 -0.18
N GLY A 197 -2.12 -19.57 -1.35
CA GLY A 197 -2.63 -19.96 -2.66
C GLY A 197 -1.97 -21.22 -3.25
N THR A 198 -2.24 -21.46 -4.54
CA THR A 198 -1.78 -22.66 -5.28
C THR A 198 -0.25 -22.78 -5.30
N TYR A 199 0.47 -21.68 -5.48
CA TYR A 199 1.94 -21.65 -5.58
C TYR A 199 2.64 -21.28 -4.26
N TYR A 200 1.91 -21.23 -3.13
CA TYR A 200 2.43 -20.75 -1.85
C TYR A 200 3.68 -21.50 -1.38
N HIS A 201 3.69 -22.84 -1.46
CA HIS A 201 4.83 -23.64 -1.05
C HIS A 201 6.05 -23.46 -1.98
N GLU A 202 5.84 -23.38 -3.29
CA GLU A 202 6.91 -23.10 -4.28
C GLU A 202 7.53 -21.71 -4.04
N ASN A 203 6.68 -20.71 -3.81
CA ASN A 203 7.10 -19.33 -3.53
C ASN A 203 7.86 -19.23 -2.20
N LEU A 204 7.41 -19.92 -1.15
CA LEU A 204 8.12 -20.02 0.12
C LEU A 204 9.51 -20.64 -0.05
N GLU A 205 9.61 -21.77 -0.75
CA GLU A 205 10.90 -22.43 -0.99
C GLU A 205 11.85 -21.49 -1.73
N MET A 206 11.36 -20.75 -2.72
CA MET A 206 12.16 -19.77 -3.45
C MET A 206 12.63 -18.61 -2.55
N ILE A 207 11.78 -18.13 -1.62
CA ILE A 207 12.19 -17.13 -0.63
C ILE A 207 13.31 -17.69 0.25
N GLU A 208 13.18 -18.93 0.73
CA GLU A 208 14.21 -19.57 1.54
C GLU A 208 15.53 -19.73 0.78
N GLN A 209 15.48 -20.17 -0.47
CA GLN A 209 16.67 -20.27 -1.34
C GLN A 209 17.33 -18.90 -1.51
N THR A 210 16.53 -17.85 -1.75
CA THR A 210 17.03 -16.48 -1.87
C THR A 210 17.66 -15.98 -0.56
N LYS A 211 17.06 -16.31 0.60
CA LYS A 211 17.63 -15.99 1.92
C LYS A 211 18.97 -16.70 2.16
N ARG A 212 19.12 -17.96 1.72
CA ARG A 212 20.41 -18.68 1.79
C ARG A 212 21.46 -17.99 0.93
N LEU A 213 21.13 -17.60 -0.29
CA LEU A 213 22.04 -16.85 -1.16
C LEU A 213 22.41 -15.48 -0.56
N TYR A 214 21.45 -14.76 0.01
CA TYR A 214 21.70 -13.52 0.74
C TYR A 214 22.70 -13.72 1.88
N GLN A 215 22.56 -14.78 2.68
CA GLN A 215 23.50 -15.10 3.75
C GLN A 215 24.90 -15.38 3.21
N LEU A 216 25.03 -16.14 2.12
CA LEU A 216 26.32 -16.40 1.47
C LEU A 216 27.00 -15.11 1.00
N VAL A 217 26.26 -14.20 0.36
CA VAL A 217 26.78 -12.90 -0.07
C VAL A 217 27.11 -12.00 1.12
N SER A 218 26.30 -12.02 2.18
CA SER A 218 26.57 -11.28 3.41
C SER A 218 27.85 -11.75 4.09
N ASN A 219 28.14 -13.05 4.06
CA ASN A 219 29.39 -13.59 4.58
C ASN A 219 30.61 -13.09 3.80
N LEU A 220 30.48 -12.86 2.47
CA LEU A 220 31.57 -12.29 1.67
C LEU A 220 31.98 -10.89 2.14
N ILE A 221 31.07 -10.11 2.71
CA ILE A 221 31.37 -8.75 3.23
C ILE A 221 32.34 -8.80 4.42
N HIS A 222 32.32 -9.89 5.18
CA HIS A 222 33.20 -10.09 6.33
C HIS A 222 34.55 -10.71 5.95
N THR A 223 34.78 -11.01 4.67
CA THR A 223 36.06 -11.55 4.21
C THR A 223 37.20 -10.52 4.29
N PRO A 224 38.46 -10.96 4.49
CA PRO A 224 39.62 -10.06 4.50
C PRO A 224 39.73 -9.19 3.24
N PHE A 225 39.30 -9.72 2.09
CA PHE A 225 39.25 -8.99 0.82
C PHE A 225 38.35 -7.75 0.93
N VAL A 226 37.08 -7.91 1.30
CA VAL A 226 36.14 -6.78 1.39
C VAL A 226 36.55 -5.81 2.50
N GLN A 227 37.02 -6.32 3.64
CA GLN A 227 37.49 -5.47 4.74
C GLN A 227 38.69 -4.60 4.34
N THR A 228 39.65 -5.17 3.61
CA THR A 228 40.82 -4.42 3.09
C THR A 228 40.39 -3.40 2.04
N MET A 229 39.41 -3.75 1.20
CA MET A 229 38.95 -2.89 0.12
C MET A 229 38.00 -1.77 0.56
N LYS A 230 37.35 -1.90 1.73
CA LYS A 230 36.35 -0.95 2.25
C LYS A 230 36.89 0.49 2.44
N LYS A 231 38.20 0.64 2.61
CA LYS A 231 38.87 1.96 2.74
C LYS A 231 39.00 2.70 1.41
N TYR A 232 38.89 2.00 0.28
CA TYR A 232 38.99 2.60 -1.04
C TYR A 232 37.61 3.03 -1.56
N LYS A 233 37.60 3.98 -2.50
CA LYS A 233 36.37 4.53 -3.07
C LYS A 233 35.59 3.46 -3.83
N THR A 234 34.27 3.50 -3.75
CA THR A 234 33.40 2.61 -4.54
C THR A 234 33.39 3.00 -6.02
N VAL A 235 33.12 2.02 -6.89
CA VAL A 235 32.99 2.25 -8.33
C VAL A 235 31.58 2.73 -8.65
N THR A 236 31.45 3.70 -9.55
CA THR A 236 30.16 4.22 -10.02
C THR A 236 29.88 3.74 -11.44
N PRO A 237 28.62 3.47 -11.82
CA PRO A 237 28.28 3.22 -13.21
C PRO A 237 28.62 4.44 -14.09
N PRO A 238 28.98 4.23 -15.37
CA PRO A 238 29.13 2.95 -16.06
C PRO A 238 30.44 2.23 -15.72
N ILE A 239 30.41 0.90 -15.57
CA ILE A 239 31.60 0.09 -15.28
C ILE A 239 32.49 0.02 -16.53
N VAL A 240 33.70 0.58 -16.43
CA VAL A 240 34.75 0.51 -17.45
C VAL A 240 35.19 -0.94 -17.66
N ARG A 241 35.16 -1.41 -18.91
CA ARG A 241 35.63 -2.76 -19.30
C ARG A 241 37.14 -2.75 -19.52
N THR A 242 37.90 -2.90 -18.45
CA THR A 242 39.36 -3.05 -18.53
C THR A 242 39.75 -4.38 -19.18
N GLN A 243 41.01 -4.51 -19.60
CA GLN A 243 41.53 -5.77 -20.16
C GLN A 243 41.36 -6.95 -19.19
N MET A 244 41.47 -6.71 -17.88
CA MET A 244 41.21 -7.74 -16.87
C MET A 244 39.74 -8.18 -16.85
N ILE A 245 38.81 -7.23 -16.88
CA ILE A 245 37.37 -7.54 -16.92
C ILE A 245 36.98 -8.28 -18.19
N GLN A 246 37.68 -8.05 -19.30
CA GLN A 246 37.38 -8.72 -20.57
C GLN A 246 38.00 -10.11 -20.68
N LYS A 247 39.25 -10.29 -20.24
CA LYS A 247 40.03 -11.51 -20.49
C LYS A 247 39.94 -12.54 -19.38
N ASN A 248 39.69 -12.13 -18.13
CA ASN A 248 39.58 -13.07 -17.02
C ASN A 248 38.11 -13.53 -16.88
N PRO A 249 37.81 -14.83 -17.06
CA PRO A 249 36.44 -15.35 -16.98
C PRO A 249 35.70 -14.97 -15.69
N ASP A 250 36.39 -14.92 -14.55
CA ASP A 250 35.76 -14.60 -13.28
C ASP A 250 35.29 -13.15 -13.22
N PHE A 251 36.10 -12.20 -13.72
CA PHE A 251 35.73 -10.79 -13.78
C PHE A 251 34.70 -10.51 -14.87
N THR A 252 34.75 -11.25 -15.99
CA THR A 252 33.72 -11.21 -17.03
C THR A 252 32.36 -11.62 -16.45
N ASN A 253 32.32 -12.71 -15.68
CA ASN A 253 31.11 -13.18 -14.99
C ASN A 253 30.59 -12.15 -13.96
N ALA A 254 31.48 -11.54 -13.19
CA ALA A 254 31.10 -10.45 -12.27
C ALA A 254 30.47 -9.25 -13.01
N TYR A 255 31.01 -8.88 -14.17
CA TYR A 255 30.44 -7.83 -15.02
C TYR A 255 29.07 -8.23 -15.62
N HIS A 256 28.90 -9.48 -16.02
CA HIS A 256 27.60 -9.99 -16.46
C HIS A 256 26.56 -9.95 -15.35
N LEU A 257 26.92 -10.35 -14.13
CA LEU A 257 26.04 -10.24 -12.97
C LEU A 257 25.63 -8.79 -12.70
N TRP A 258 26.59 -7.85 -12.76
CA TRP A 258 26.30 -6.42 -12.61
C TRP A 258 25.22 -5.97 -13.60
N THR A 259 25.43 -6.27 -14.88
CA THR A 259 24.52 -5.90 -15.97
C THR A 259 23.17 -6.62 -15.84
N TYR A 260 23.17 -7.85 -15.34
CA TYR A 260 21.97 -8.65 -15.12
C TYR A 260 21.08 -8.04 -14.03
N MET A 261 21.68 -7.59 -12.91
CA MET A 261 20.94 -6.88 -11.86
C MET A 261 20.35 -5.56 -12.33
N ASP A 262 21.04 -4.82 -13.21
CA ASP A 262 20.51 -3.58 -13.82
C ASP A 262 19.26 -3.87 -14.68
N ARG A 263 19.22 -5.00 -15.39
CA ARG A 263 18.06 -5.39 -16.22
C ARG A 263 16.85 -5.87 -15.41
N LEU A 264 17.07 -6.47 -14.24
CA LEU A 264 16.03 -7.04 -13.39
C LEU A 264 15.39 -6.02 -12.41
N HIS A 265 15.56 -4.73 -12.69
CA HIS A 265 15.03 -3.66 -11.83
C HIS A 265 13.50 -3.73 -11.69
N GLU A 266 12.80 -4.37 -12.63
CA GLU A 266 11.38 -4.71 -12.55
C GLU A 266 11.18 -6.20 -12.34
N MET A 267 10.47 -6.56 -11.29
CA MET A 267 10.06 -7.93 -11.03
C MET A 267 8.84 -8.24 -11.90
N LYS A 268 9.05 -8.99 -12.99
CA LYS A 268 7.94 -9.61 -13.71
C LYS A 268 7.62 -10.92 -13.01
N PHE A 269 6.69 -10.87 -12.06
CA PHE A 269 6.09 -12.07 -11.52
C PHE A 269 5.35 -12.80 -12.66
N GLY A 270 5.31 -14.12 -12.61
CA GLY A 270 4.33 -14.86 -13.39
C GLY A 270 2.99 -14.66 -12.69
N GLU A 271 2.30 -13.57 -13.00
CA GLU A 271 0.96 -13.29 -12.49
C GLU A 271 -0.05 -13.93 -13.45
N GLU A 272 -0.79 -14.92 -12.96
CA GLU A 272 -1.99 -15.40 -13.63
C GLU A 272 -3.17 -14.61 -13.07
N ILE A 273 -3.61 -13.63 -13.85
CA ILE A 273 -4.71 -12.75 -13.47
C ILE A 273 -5.99 -13.28 -14.12
N THR A 274 -6.95 -13.65 -13.29
CA THR A 274 -8.29 -14.03 -13.75
C THR A 274 -9.25 -12.88 -13.50
N HIS A 275 -9.82 -12.34 -14.59
CA HIS A 275 -10.84 -11.30 -14.53
C HIS A 275 -12.23 -11.92 -14.67
N THR A 276 -13.04 -11.81 -13.64
CA THR A 276 -14.44 -12.23 -13.65
C THR A 276 -15.33 -11.02 -13.48
N LYS A 277 -16.09 -10.67 -14.53
CA LYS A 277 -17.17 -9.69 -14.40
C LYS A 277 -18.30 -10.33 -13.61
N LYS A 278 -18.65 -9.78 -12.47
CA LYS A 278 -19.77 -10.27 -11.66
C LYS A 278 -21.07 -9.63 -12.13
N ASN A 279 -22.10 -10.45 -12.19
CA ASN A 279 -23.47 -9.96 -12.33
C ASN A 279 -23.91 -9.39 -10.97
N LEU A 280 -24.42 -8.16 -11.01
CA LEU A 280 -25.05 -7.54 -9.85
C LEU A 280 -26.47 -8.11 -9.73
N SER A 281 -26.92 -8.40 -8.52
CA SER A 281 -28.33 -8.70 -8.27
C SER A 281 -29.17 -7.43 -8.41
N THR A 282 -30.47 -7.57 -8.68
CA THR A 282 -31.38 -6.43 -8.76
C THR A 282 -31.36 -5.60 -7.48
N SER A 283 -31.44 -6.25 -6.32
CA SER A 283 -31.37 -5.55 -5.01
C SER A 283 -30.05 -4.81 -4.79
N TYR A 284 -28.91 -5.34 -5.29
CA TYR A 284 -27.64 -4.61 -5.18
C TYR A 284 -27.58 -3.41 -6.13
N MET A 285 -28.21 -3.49 -7.31
CA MET A 285 -28.34 -2.31 -8.19
C MET A 285 -29.24 -1.25 -7.55
N GLU A 286 -30.37 -1.65 -6.97
CA GLU A 286 -31.28 -0.75 -6.24
C GLU A 286 -30.58 -0.02 -5.10
N ASP A 287 -29.69 -0.68 -4.35
CA ASP A 287 -28.92 -0.03 -3.29
C ASP A 287 -27.91 1.01 -3.81
N ILE A 288 -27.30 0.75 -4.98
CA ILE A 288 -26.40 1.70 -5.63
C ILE A 288 -27.20 2.92 -6.08
N ASP A 289 -28.39 2.71 -6.64
CA ASP A 289 -29.29 3.78 -7.07
C ASP A 289 -29.78 4.60 -5.86
N ARG A 290 -30.12 3.95 -4.74
CA ARG A 290 -30.45 4.61 -3.46
C ARG A 290 -29.28 5.42 -2.90
N PHE A 291 -28.06 4.93 -3.04
CA PHE A 291 -26.87 5.67 -2.65
C PHE A 291 -26.66 6.92 -3.53
N HIS A 292 -26.93 6.81 -4.83
CA HIS A 292 -26.90 7.95 -5.75
C HIS A 292 -27.98 8.99 -5.40
N LEU A 293 -29.22 8.54 -5.16
CA LEU A 293 -30.33 9.36 -4.68
C LEU A 293 -29.96 10.11 -3.40
N HIS A 294 -29.40 9.42 -2.41
CA HIS A 294 -29.01 10.04 -1.15
C HIS A 294 -27.89 11.08 -1.33
N SER A 295 -26.88 10.76 -2.14
CA SER A 295 -25.76 11.66 -2.40
C SER A 295 -26.21 12.96 -3.08
N ILE A 296 -27.10 12.85 -4.07
CA ILE A 296 -27.58 14.00 -4.85
C ILE A 296 -28.64 14.79 -4.09
N SER A 297 -29.55 14.13 -3.37
CA SER A 297 -30.51 14.82 -2.49
C SER A 297 -29.79 15.60 -1.38
N THR A 298 -28.70 15.06 -0.83
CA THR A 298 -27.86 15.77 0.14
C THR A 298 -27.23 17.01 -0.49
N LEU A 299 -26.67 16.89 -1.70
CA LEU A 299 -26.11 18.03 -2.43
C LEU A 299 -27.18 19.12 -2.66
N ILE A 300 -28.34 18.74 -3.19
CA ILE A 300 -29.46 19.66 -3.47
C ILE A 300 -29.93 20.35 -2.18
N ALA A 301 -30.12 19.59 -1.10
CA ALA A 301 -30.63 20.13 0.16
C ALA A 301 -29.66 21.12 0.82
N HIS A 302 -28.35 20.91 0.66
CA HIS A 302 -27.33 21.79 1.23
C HIS A 302 -27.00 23.00 0.34
N ASP A 303 -27.11 22.87 -0.98
CA ASP A 303 -26.85 23.95 -1.93
C ASP A 303 -28.02 24.94 -2.03
N MET A 304 -29.27 24.43 -2.03
CA MET A 304 -30.46 25.28 -2.23
C MET A 304 -31.06 25.86 -0.95
N GLY A 305 -30.62 25.42 0.24
CA GLY A 305 -31.25 25.79 1.52
C GLY A 305 -32.68 25.24 1.68
N LYS A 306 -33.18 25.15 2.92
CA LYS A 306 -34.47 24.50 3.23
C LYS A 306 -35.70 25.18 2.60
N GLU A 307 -35.60 26.45 2.20
CA GLU A 307 -36.72 27.23 1.68
C GLU A 307 -37.00 26.98 0.19
N HIS A 308 -35.97 26.66 -0.63
CA HIS A 308 -36.14 26.45 -2.08
C HIS A 308 -36.46 24.99 -2.48
N ILE A 309 -36.40 24.04 -1.55
CA ILE A 309 -36.76 22.64 -1.83
C ILE A 309 -38.25 22.52 -2.18
N HIS A 310 -39.09 23.43 -1.70
CA HIS A 310 -40.54 23.44 -1.97
C HIS A 310 -40.88 23.93 -3.38
N ASP A 311 -40.02 24.77 -3.98
CA ASP A 311 -40.20 25.31 -5.33
C ASP A 311 -39.87 24.27 -6.43
N LEU A 312 -39.19 23.17 -6.09
CA LEU A 312 -38.88 22.06 -7.00
C LEU A 312 -40.12 21.24 -7.43
N PHE A 313 -41.28 21.48 -6.80
CA PHE A 313 -42.54 20.74 -7.04
C PHE A 313 -43.60 21.57 -7.77
N VAL A 314 -43.24 22.73 -8.33
CA VAL A 314 -44.17 23.51 -9.15
C VAL A 314 -44.04 23.08 -10.61
N ASP A 315 -45.15 22.54 -11.12
CA ASP A 315 -45.41 22.33 -12.53
C ASP A 315 -45.46 23.71 -13.20
N ASP A 316 -44.37 24.14 -13.82
CA ASP A 316 -44.37 25.31 -14.70
C ASP A 316 -43.48 25.09 -15.92
N SER A 317 -44.15 24.95 -17.06
CA SER A 317 -43.57 25.08 -18.39
C SER A 317 -42.89 26.44 -18.54
N TYR A 318 -41.58 26.46 -18.79
CA TYR A 318 -40.88 27.70 -19.14
C TYR A 318 -40.28 27.63 -20.55
N GLN A 319 -40.60 28.65 -21.35
CA GLN A 319 -40.05 28.85 -22.69
C GLN A 319 -38.61 29.38 -22.60
N MET A 320 -37.74 28.83 -23.44
CA MET A 320 -36.38 29.34 -23.61
C MET A 320 -36.40 30.72 -24.28
N ASP A 321 -35.88 31.73 -23.58
CA ASP A 321 -35.36 32.94 -24.21
C ASP A 321 -33.89 32.70 -24.62
N LYS A 322 -33.62 32.83 -25.92
CA LYS A 322 -32.28 32.81 -26.48
C LYS A 322 -31.75 34.24 -26.55
N ASP A 323 -30.98 34.63 -25.55
CA ASP A 323 -30.01 35.71 -25.72
C ASP A 323 -28.60 35.13 -25.84
N LEU A 324 -28.21 34.90 -27.10
CA LEU A 324 -26.81 34.73 -27.47
C LEU A 324 -26.16 36.12 -27.45
N ILE A 325 -25.22 36.36 -26.52
CA ILE A 325 -24.29 37.47 -26.64
C ILE A 325 -23.26 37.07 -27.72
N PRO A 326 -23.16 37.76 -28.87
CA PRO A 326 -22.10 37.49 -29.82
C PRO A 326 -20.79 38.06 -29.27
N VAL A 327 -19.88 37.19 -28.86
CA VAL A 327 -18.49 37.59 -28.63
C VAL A 327 -17.79 37.60 -30.00
N ASN A 328 -17.87 38.73 -30.70
CA ASN A 328 -16.98 39.01 -31.82
C ASN A 328 -15.56 39.26 -31.28
N LEU A 329 -14.76 38.21 -31.20
CA LEU A 329 -13.32 38.31 -31.10
C LEU A 329 -12.76 37.94 -32.48
N ILE A 330 -11.89 38.80 -33.00
CA ILE A 330 -11.17 38.70 -34.28
C ILE A 330 -11.85 39.48 -35.42
N ASP A 331 -11.37 40.70 -35.65
CA ASP A 331 -11.43 41.27 -37.00
C ASP A 331 -10.51 40.42 -37.90
N PRO A 332 -10.98 39.97 -39.08
CA PRO A 332 -10.15 39.20 -40.01
C PRO A 332 -8.91 40.01 -40.41
N ILE A 333 -7.76 39.35 -40.40
CA ILE A 333 -6.48 39.96 -40.77
C ILE A 333 -6.55 40.37 -42.25
N ASP A 334 -6.57 41.68 -42.51
CA ASP A 334 -6.51 42.23 -43.86
C ASP A 334 -5.08 42.17 -44.41
N PHE A 335 -4.73 41.05 -45.05
CA PHE A 335 -3.45 40.85 -45.73
C PHE A 335 -3.27 41.75 -46.96
N SER A 336 -4.31 42.47 -47.42
CA SER A 336 -4.22 43.32 -48.60
C SER A 336 -3.33 44.56 -48.39
N LYS A 337 -3.06 44.94 -47.14
CA LYS A 337 -2.11 46.01 -46.77
C LYS A 337 -0.64 45.55 -46.68
N ALA A 338 -0.37 44.26 -46.81
CA ALA A 338 0.99 43.70 -46.79
C ALA A 338 1.62 43.60 -48.18
N LYS A 339 1.15 44.39 -49.16
CA LYS A 339 1.84 44.51 -50.44
C LYS A 339 3.07 45.41 -50.29
N GLY A 340 4.23 44.77 -50.30
CA GLY A 340 5.49 45.40 -50.66
C GLY A 340 6.26 45.99 -49.50
N TYR A 341 6.67 45.18 -48.53
CA TYR A 341 7.83 45.49 -47.71
C TYR A 341 8.58 44.18 -47.46
N GLN A 342 9.88 44.16 -47.77
CA GLN A 342 10.81 43.26 -47.10
C GLN A 342 10.48 43.34 -45.60
N LEU A 343 10.23 42.21 -44.94
CA LEU A 343 9.91 42.14 -43.52
C LEU A 343 11.03 42.84 -42.74
N ASP A 344 10.88 44.13 -42.50
CA ASP A 344 11.87 44.88 -41.77
C ASP A 344 11.77 44.42 -40.32
N THR A 345 12.89 43.97 -39.76
CA THR A 345 12.99 43.39 -38.41
C THR A 345 12.32 44.26 -37.35
N GLU A 346 12.22 45.57 -37.61
CA GLU A 346 11.57 46.57 -36.78
C GLU A 346 10.04 46.43 -36.70
N TYR A 347 9.36 46.07 -37.79
CA TYR A 347 7.90 45.83 -37.79
C TYR A 347 7.52 44.59 -36.96
N LEU A 348 8.28 43.50 -37.13
CA LEU A 348 8.11 42.28 -36.32
C LEU A 348 8.39 42.55 -34.84
N LYS A 349 9.41 43.37 -34.55
CA LYS A 349 9.75 43.78 -33.18
C LYS A 349 8.65 44.63 -32.56
N HIS A 350 8.13 45.62 -33.28
CA HIS A 350 7.03 46.47 -32.81
C HIS A 350 5.75 45.67 -32.56
N ARG A 351 5.47 44.67 -33.40
CA ARG A 351 4.30 43.79 -33.21
C ARG A 351 4.49 42.82 -32.05
N LYS A 352 5.71 42.29 -31.85
CA LYS A 352 6.07 41.48 -30.67
C LYS A 352 5.93 42.27 -29.37
N ASP A 353 6.35 43.53 -29.35
CA ASP A 353 6.19 44.41 -28.18
C ASP A 353 4.74 44.80 -27.94
N PHE A 354 3.94 44.98 -29.00
CA PHE A 354 2.49 45.19 -28.87
C PHE A 354 1.79 43.97 -28.25
N PHE A 355 2.11 42.75 -28.72
CA PHE A 355 1.58 41.51 -28.14
C PHE A 355 2.01 41.34 -26.68
N LYS A 356 3.29 41.56 -26.33
CA LYS A 356 3.77 41.51 -24.94
C LYS A 356 3.03 42.47 -24.02
N LYS A 357 2.80 43.71 -24.44
CA LYS A 357 2.05 44.71 -23.65
C LYS A 357 0.60 44.28 -23.40
N ARG A 358 -0.02 43.59 -24.35
CA ARG A 358 -1.41 43.08 -24.22
C ARG A 358 -1.48 41.82 -23.36
N LEU A 359 -0.43 40.98 -23.40
CA LEU A 359 -0.28 39.79 -22.56
C LEU A 359 -0.12 40.16 -21.07
N ILE A 360 0.66 41.21 -20.77
CA ILE A 360 0.78 41.77 -19.41
C ILE A 360 -0.57 42.29 -18.89
N LYS A 361 -1.36 42.92 -19.76
CA LYS A 361 -2.71 43.41 -19.40
C LYS A 361 -3.71 42.26 -19.14
N LEU A 362 -3.53 41.15 -19.84
CA LEU A 362 -4.29 39.93 -19.64
C LEU A 362 -3.86 39.21 -18.35
N GLU A 363 -2.56 39.18 -18.01
CA GLU A 363 -2.03 38.60 -16.75
C GLU A 363 -2.66 39.23 -15.50
N GLU A 364 -2.93 40.53 -15.48
CA GLU A 364 -3.64 41.19 -14.37
C GLU A 364 -5.10 40.71 -14.21
N THR A 365 -5.70 40.16 -15.27
CA THR A 365 -7.06 39.59 -15.28
C THR A 365 -7.04 38.09 -14.97
N PHE A 366 -5.88 37.42 -15.09
CA PHE A 366 -5.69 35.96 -15.07
C PHE A 366 -5.46 35.33 -13.68
N LYS A 367 -6.12 35.84 -12.63
CA LYS A 367 -5.98 35.32 -11.25
C LYS A 367 -7.00 34.23 -10.85
N LYS A 368 -7.81 33.68 -11.77
CA LYS A 368 -8.77 32.59 -11.46
C LYS A 368 -8.60 31.39 -12.42
N SER A 369 -8.57 30.20 -11.84
CA SER A 369 -7.74 29.05 -12.24
C SER A 369 -8.37 28.01 -13.19
N ILE A 370 -9.47 28.30 -13.88
CA ILE A 370 -10.15 27.31 -14.76
C ILE A 370 -10.46 27.87 -16.16
N GLU A 371 -10.93 29.12 -16.27
CA GLU A 371 -11.21 29.76 -17.57
C GLU A 371 -9.97 29.94 -18.44
N THR A 372 -8.80 30.12 -17.83
CA THR A 372 -7.51 30.30 -18.52
C THR A 372 -7.11 29.10 -19.39
N LYS A 373 -7.45 27.88 -18.96
CA LYS A 373 -7.15 26.66 -19.70
C LYS A 373 -7.99 26.58 -20.98
N LEU A 374 -9.29 26.82 -20.85
CA LEU A 374 -10.25 26.75 -21.96
C LEU A 374 -9.97 27.83 -23.03
N ILE A 375 -9.56 29.03 -22.60
CA ILE A 375 -9.18 30.13 -23.49
C ILE A 375 -7.87 29.81 -24.23
N LEU A 376 -6.88 29.24 -23.54
CA LEU A 376 -5.61 28.83 -24.17
C LEU A 376 -5.80 27.67 -25.15
N GLU A 377 -6.66 26.70 -24.82
CA GLU A 377 -7.04 25.60 -25.71
C GLU A 377 -7.71 26.14 -26.98
N ARG A 378 -8.72 27.00 -26.84
CA ARG A 378 -9.42 27.59 -27.99
C ARG A 378 -8.51 28.48 -28.84
N LEU A 379 -7.63 29.28 -28.24
CA LEU A 379 -6.64 30.09 -28.98
C LEU A 379 -5.63 29.22 -29.72
N HIS A 380 -5.22 28.09 -29.13
CA HIS A 380 -4.30 27.16 -29.79
C HIS A 380 -4.96 26.44 -30.97
N GLU A 381 -6.24 26.07 -30.84
CA GLU A 381 -7.05 25.52 -31.94
C GLU A 381 -7.19 26.54 -33.08
N GLU A 382 -7.59 27.78 -32.79
CA GLU A 382 -7.72 28.84 -33.80
C GLU A 382 -6.39 29.13 -34.53
N ILE A 383 -5.27 29.14 -33.82
CA ILE A 383 -3.95 29.34 -34.42
C ILE A 383 -3.57 28.14 -35.31
N ASN A 384 -3.84 26.91 -34.87
CA ASN A 384 -3.56 25.73 -35.66
C ASN A 384 -4.43 25.65 -36.92
N ASP A 385 -5.71 26.04 -36.83
CA ASP A 385 -6.62 26.11 -37.96
C ASP A 385 -6.12 27.10 -39.01
N VAL A 386 -5.63 28.27 -38.59
CA VAL A 386 -5.01 29.26 -39.50
C VAL A 386 -3.75 28.69 -40.17
N TYR A 387 -2.92 27.93 -39.45
CA TYR A 387 -1.75 27.27 -40.05
C TYR A 387 -2.17 26.20 -41.07
N GLN A 388 -3.17 25.39 -40.77
CA GLN A 388 -3.66 24.36 -41.68
C GLN A 388 -4.29 24.97 -42.94
N ASP A 389 -5.13 25.99 -42.80
CA ASP A 389 -5.74 26.70 -43.94
C ASP A 389 -4.69 27.33 -44.88
N LEU A 390 -3.61 27.87 -44.31
CA LEU A 390 -2.52 28.45 -45.07
C LEU A 390 -1.69 27.37 -45.78
N MET A 391 -1.42 26.26 -45.09
CA MET A 391 -0.76 25.08 -45.65
C MET A 391 -1.56 24.49 -46.82
N ASP A 392 -2.87 24.32 -46.65
CA ASP A 392 -3.76 23.76 -47.67
C ASP A 392 -3.85 24.65 -48.91
N LYS A 393 -3.91 25.97 -48.74
CA LYS A 393 -3.84 26.93 -49.87
C LYS A 393 -2.50 26.84 -50.60
N MET A 394 -1.38 26.78 -49.87
CA MET A 394 -0.06 26.65 -50.48
C MET A 394 0.13 25.29 -51.19
N PHE A 395 -0.46 24.22 -50.67
CA PHE A 395 -0.50 22.91 -51.33
C PHE A 395 -1.33 22.93 -52.62
N GLN A 396 -2.46 23.63 -52.62
CA GLN A 396 -3.33 23.77 -53.80
C GLN A 396 -2.68 24.61 -54.92
N ASP A 397 -1.90 25.64 -54.56
CA ASP A 397 -1.21 26.52 -55.52
C ASP A 397 0.15 25.97 -56.03
N ALA A 398 0.63 24.86 -55.46
CA ALA A 398 1.91 24.23 -55.80
C ALA A 398 1.82 23.29 -57.03
N ASP A 399 1.59 23.89 -58.19
CA ASP A 399 1.47 23.24 -59.50
C ASP A 399 2.81 22.83 -60.15
N THR A 400 3.92 23.45 -59.74
CA THR A 400 5.25 23.36 -60.36
C THR A 400 6.31 22.82 -59.38
N ALA A 401 7.38 22.21 -59.90
CA ALA A 401 8.43 21.59 -59.06
C ALA A 401 9.11 22.59 -58.12
N GLU A 402 9.40 23.80 -58.59
CA GLU A 402 10.00 24.89 -57.80
C GLU A 402 9.09 25.35 -56.65
N LYS A 403 7.78 25.47 -56.89
CA LYS A 403 6.81 25.81 -55.83
C LYS A 403 6.66 24.69 -54.78
N LYS A 404 6.76 23.43 -55.20
CA LYS A 404 6.74 22.27 -54.29
C LYS A 404 8.00 22.21 -53.42
N GLU A 405 9.16 22.57 -53.96
CA GLU A 405 10.42 22.65 -53.21
C GLU A 405 10.36 23.76 -52.15
N ASN A 406 9.87 24.96 -52.53
CA ASN A 406 9.63 26.06 -51.58
C ASN A 406 8.61 25.69 -50.49
N LEU A 407 7.55 24.93 -50.84
CA LEU A 407 6.59 24.43 -49.86
C LEU A 407 7.23 23.45 -48.87
N LEU A 408 8.15 22.61 -49.35
CA LEU A 408 8.87 21.64 -48.51
C LEU A 408 9.81 22.34 -47.53
N GLU A 409 10.48 23.42 -47.94
CA GLU A 409 11.29 24.27 -47.05
C GLU A 409 10.44 24.92 -45.96
N VAL A 410 9.25 25.44 -46.32
CA VAL A 410 8.32 26.04 -45.35
C VAL A 410 7.83 24.99 -44.34
N ILE A 411 7.51 23.77 -44.79
CA ILE A 411 7.14 22.65 -43.92
C ILE A 411 8.27 22.30 -42.95
N ASP A 412 9.50 22.21 -43.45
CA ASP A 412 10.66 21.88 -42.61
C ASP A 412 10.91 22.97 -41.55
N ILE A 413 10.78 24.25 -41.91
CA ILE A 413 10.87 25.36 -40.94
C ILE A 413 9.78 25.26 -39.87
N ILE A 414 8.53 25.01 -40.25
CA ILE A 414 7.42 24.85 -39.29
C ILE A 414 7.66 23.64 -38.39
N ARG A 415 8.13 22.52 -38.94
CA ARG A 415 8.47 21.31 -38.16
C ARG A 415 9.55 21.63 -37.12
N THR A 416 10.64 22.28 -37.53
CA THR A 416 11.74 22.63 -36.62
C THR A 416 11.30 23.59 -35.51
N ILE A 417 10.40 24.54 -35.80
CA ILE A 417 9.85 25.44 -34.78
C ILE A 417 9.00 24.65 -33.78
N LYS A 418 8.09 23.79 -34.25
CA LYS A 418 7.23 22.96 -33.37
C LYS A 418 8.04 21.99 -32.51
N GLU A 419 9.08 21.38 -33.06
CA GLU A 419 9.99 20.51 -32.31
C GLU A 419 10.70 21.27 -31.19
N LYS A 420 11.18 22.49 -31.46
CA LYS A 420 11.82 23.33 -30.46
C LYS A 420 10.84 23.77 -29.36
N ASP A 421 9.65 24.20 -29.74
CA ASP A 421 8.61 24.62 -28.78
C ASP A 421 8.22 23.46 -27.86
N TYR A 422 8.11 22.24 -28.41
CA TYR A 422 7.86 21.03 -27.62
C TYR A 422 8.97 20.75 -26.61
N GLN A 423 10.24 20.86 -27.01
CA GLN A 423 11.37 20.65 -26.11
C GLN A 423 11.41 21.71 -24.99
N ASP A 424 11.17 22.98 -25.32
CA ASP A 424 11.13 24.06 -24.34
C ASP A 424 9.97 23.88 -23.33
N LEU A 425 8.82 23.39 -23.80
CA LEU A 425 7.67 23.06 -22.94
C LEU A 425 7.98 21.89 -22.01
N LEU A 426 8.55 20.80 -22.55
CA LEU A 426 8.95 19.62 -21.78
C LEU A 426 9.96 19.97 -20.68
N ASN A 427 10.95 20.81 -21.00
CA ASN A 427 11.95 21.26 -20.02
C ASN A 427 11.33 22.08 -18.88
N LYS A 428 10.36 22.95 -19.19
CA LYS A 428 9.60 23.70 -18.18
C LYS A 428 8.74 22.79 -17.32
N GLU A 429 8.06 21.81 -17.93
CA GLU A 429 7.26 20.83 -17.20
C GLU A 429 8.13 20.04 -16.20
N LEU A 430 9.28 19.54 -16.64
CA LEU A 430 10.23 18.83 -15.78
C LEU A 430 10.73 19.70 -14.63
N SER A 431 10.99 21.00 -14.88
CA SER A 431 11.37 21.95 -13.83
C SER A 431 10.27 22.14 -12.78
N ILE A 432 9.02 22.35 -13.21
CA ILE A 432 7.87 22.54 -12.31
C ILE A 432 7.59 21.27 -11.52
N ARG A 433 7.66 20.08 -12.16
CA ARG A 433 7.48 18.79 -11.48
C ARG A 433 8.53 18.56 -10.40
N LYS A 434 9.77 18.96 -10.66
CA LYS A 434 10.86 18.88 -9.68
C LYS A 434 10.57 19.80 -8.47
N GLU A 435 10.21 21.05 -8.72
CA GLU A 435 9.84 22.01 -7.67
C GLU A 435 8.65 21.53 -6.83
N LEU A 436 7.60 20.97 -7.45
CA LEU A 436 6.48 20.35 -6.74
C LEU A 436 6.91 19.16 -5.87
N THR A 437 7.83 18.34 -6.36
CA THR A 437 8.35 17.17 -5.61
C THR A 437 9.14 17.63 -4.40
N ASP A 438 10.01 18.63 -4.56
CA ASP A 438 10.81 19.21 -3.48
C ASP A 438 9.89 19.88 -2.42
N ASN A 439 8.86 20.60 -2.85
CA ASN A 439 7.86 21.20 -1.95
C ASN A 439 7.05 20.14 -1.20
N HIS A 440 6.59 19.08 -1.87
CA HIS A 440 5.90 17.97 -1.20
C HIS A 440 6.80 17.27 -0.19
N GLN A 441 8.07 17.04 -0.51
CA GLN A 441 9.03 16.46 0.43
C GLN A 441 9.26 17.35 1.65
N HIS A 442 9.33 18.67 1.44
CA HIS A 442 9.45 19.65 2.53
C HIS A 442 8.21 19.65 3.43
N ILE A 443 7.00 19.65 2.85
CA ILE A 443 5.74 19.57 3.60
C ILE A 443 5.66 18.26 4.39
N ILE A 444 5.96 17.12 3.76
CA ILE A 444 5.99 15.81 4.43
C ILE A 444 7.02 15.79 5.57
N PHE A 445 8.18 16.43 5.39
CA PHE A 445 9.20 16.54 6.43
C PHE A 445 8.74 17.42 7.61
N GLU A 446 8.11 18.56 7.34
CA GLU A 446 7.51 19.43 8.36
C GLU A 446 6.35 18.74 9.11
N GLU A 447 5.46 18.06 8.40
CA GLU A 447 4.35 17.30 8.99
C GLU A 447 4.86 16.14 9.84
N LYS A 448 5.88 15.40 9.38
CA LYS A 448 6.52 14.34 10.19
C LYS A 448 7.17 14.87 11.46
N LYS A 449 7.77 16.07 11.40
CA LYS A 449 8.35 16.74 12.57
C LYS A 449 7.29 17.17 13.58
N LYS A 450 6.12 17.63 13.12
CA LYS A 450 4.97 17.99 13.97
C LYS A 450 4.28 16.74 14.57
N LEU A 451 4.07 15.69 13.77
CA LEU A 451 3.48 14.42 14.23
C LEU A 451 4.32 13.70 15.31
N SER A 452 5.65 13.80 15.25
CA SER A 452 6.53 13.11 16.21
C SER A 452 6.45 13.67 17.64
N GLN A 453 6.01 14.91 17.83
CA GLN A 453 6.00 15.57 19.14
C GLN A 453 4.59 15.55 19.76
N ASP A 454 3.56 15.95 19.00
CA ASP A 454 2.18 16.01 19.51
C ASP A 454 1.55 14.62 19.71
N SER A 455 1.86 13.64 18.85
CA SER A 455 1.27 12.30 18.98
C SER A 455 1.83 11.50 20.15
N PHE A 456 3.08 11.74 20.56
CA PHE A 456 3.70 11.04 21.69
C PHE A 456 3.14 11.53 23.03
N ASP A 457 2.90 12.84 23.16
CA ASP A 457 2.33 13.42 24.38
C ASP A 457 0.84 13.07 24.55
N GLN A 458 0.07 13.08 23.46
CA GLN A 458 -1.34 12.66 23.48
C GLN A 458 -1.51 11.16 23.75
N LEU A 459 -0.66 10.29 23.16
CA LEU A 459 -0.69 8.85 23.43
C LEU A 459 -0.37 8.55 24.90
N ASN A 460 0.66 9.18 25.47
CA ASN A 460 1.02 8.99 26.88
C ASN A 460 -0.07 9.48 27.84
N GLN A 461 -0.84 10.51 27.45
CA GLN A 461 -1.93 11.02 28.25
C GLN A 461 -3.17 10.12 28.16
N LEU A 462 -3.55 9.69 26.96
CA LEU A 462 -4.64 8.73 26.75
C LEU A 462 -4.33 7.37 27.39
N GLU A 463 -3.09 6.89 27.33
CA GLU A 463 -2.69 5.61 27.93
C GLU A 463 -2.80 5.66 29.46
N LYS A 464 -2.43 6.78 30.09
CA LYS A 464 -2.63 7.01 31.53
C LYS A 464 -4.10 7.08 31.93
N GLU A 465 -4.92 7.78 31.15
CA GLU A 465 -6.36 7.89 31.40
C GLU A 465 -7.08 6.54 31.23
N LEU A 466 -6.69 5.78 30.21
CA LEU A 466 -7.22 4.43 29.95
C LEU A 466 -6.84 3.47 31.10
N ASP A 467 -5.58 3.48 31.53
CA ASP A 467 -5.11 2.65 32.64
C ASP A 467 -5.80 2.97 33.96
N GLN A 468 -6.08 4.25 34.23
CA GLN A 468 -6.84 4.67 35.40
C GLN A 468 -8.29 4.18 35.34
N ALA A 469 -8.98 4.38 34.21
CA ALA A 469 -10.35 3.93 34.02
C ALA A 469 -10.49 2.40 34.10
N TYR A 470 -9.49 1.64 33.61
CA TYR A 470 -9.45 0.19 33.75
C TYR A 470 -9.30 -0.26 35.21
N ARG A 471 -8.47 0.41 36.01
CA ARG A 471 -8.30 0.11 37.44
C ARG A 471 -9.58 0.38 38.21
N GLU A 472 -10.21 1.53 37.99
CA GLU A 472 -11.47 1.91 38.64
C GLU A 472 -12.61 0.94 38.30
N LYS A 473 -12.75 0.54 37.02
CA LYS A 473 -13.74 -0.48 36.63
C LYS A 473 -13.44 -1.85 37.22
N LYS A 474 -12.18 -2.25 37.29
CA LYS A 474 -11.76 -3.54 37.86
C LYS A 474 -12.02 -3.61 39.35
N ASP A 475 -11.72 -2.54 40.10
CA ASP A 475 -11.97 -2.46 41.54
C ASP A 475 -13.47 -2.35 41.84
N GLY A 476 -14.21 -1.59 41.03
CA GLY A 476 -15.68 -1.53 41.08
C GLY A 476 -16.31 -2.91 40.86
N PHE A 477 -15.90 -3.62 39.80
CA PHE A 477 -16.38 -4.96 39.49
C PHE A 477 -16.01 -5.98 40.58
N LYS A 478 -14.80 -5.91 41.13
CA LYS A 478 -14.37 -6.77 42.24
C LYS A 478 -15.22 -6.54 43.49
N SER A 479 -15.54 -5.27 43.80
CA SER A 479 -16.40 -4.92 44.94
C SER A 479 -17.85 -5.38 44.74
N TYR A 480 -18.35 -5.32 43.50
CA TYR A 480 -19.69 -5.79 43.14
C TYR A 480 -19.79 -7.32 43.28
N VAL A 481 -18.83 -8.06 42.70
CA VAL A 481 -18.78 -9.53 42.81
C VAL A 481 -18.66 -9.98 44.27
N LEU A 482 -17.90 -9.27 45.11
CA LEU A 482 -17.80 -9.58 46.55
C LEU A 482 -19.13 -9.37 47.29
N LYS A 483 -19.92 -8.35 46.94
CA LYS A 483 -21.24 -8.11 47.53
C LYS A 483 -22.26 -9.14 47.07
N GLU A 484 -22.28 -9.47 45.77
CA GLU A 484 -23.19 -10.46 45.19
C GLU A 484 -22.90 -11.87 45.73
N THR A 485 -21.61 -12.25 45.87
CA THR A 485 -21.23 -13.56 46.41
C THR A 485 -21.57 -13.69 47.89
N ALA A 486 -21.44 -12.61 48.67
CA ALA A 486 -21.86 -12.58 50.06
C ALA A 486 -23.38 -12.76 50.21
N SER A 487 -24.20 -12.03 49.43
CA SER A 487 -25.67 -12.13 49.50
C SER A 487 -26.20 -13.48 49.01
N LEU A 488 -25.59 -14.06 47.98
CA LEU A 488 -25.87 -15.43 47.54
C LEU A 488 -25.52 -16.45 48.63
N SER A 489 -24.41 -16.27 49.34
CA SER A 489 -24.01 -17.18 50.43
C SER A 489 -25.01 -17.18 51.59
N GLU A 490 -25.51 -16.00 51.99
CA GLU A 490 -26.56 -15.85 53.02
C GLU A 490 -27.89 -16.47 52.58
N SER A 491 -28.25 -16.30 51.31
CA SER A 491 -29.45 -16.91 50.72
C SER A 491 -29.36 -18.44 50.67
N VAL A 492 -28.20 -18.99 50.32
CA VAL A 492 -27.96 -20.44 50.34
C VAL A 492 -27.99 -20.98 51.77
N GLU A 493 -27.45 -20.25 52.74
CA GLU A 493 -27.45 -20.70 54.14
C GLU A 493 -28.86 -20.68 54.76
N SER A 494 -29.68 -19.67 54.43
CA SER A 494 -31.08 -19.61 54.87
C SER A 494 -31.92 -20.72 54.23
N LEU A 495 -31.78 -20.98 52.93
CA LEU A 495 -32.45 -22.10 52.24
C LEU A 495 -32.04 -23.47 52.81
N LYS A 496 -30.76 -23.65 53.17
CA LYS A 496 -30.29 -24.89 53.84
C LYS A 496 -30.93 -25.07 55.21
N LYS A 497 -31.08 -23.99 55.99
CA LYS A 497 -31.75 -24.01 57.30
C LYS A 497 -33.23 -24.37 57.15
N GLU A 498 -33.92 -23.77 56.17
CA GLU A 498 -35.33 -24.06 55.86
C GLU A 498 -35.54 -25.50 55.40
N GLN A 499 -34.73 -26.00 54.46
CA GLN A 499 -34.77 -27.42 54.05
C GLN A 499 -34.53 -28.36 55.22
N SER A 500 -33.57 -28.06 56.10
CA SER A 500 -33.28 -28.89 57.27
C SER A 500 -34.45 -28.92 58.25
N GLN A 501 -35.17 -27.81 58.42
CA GLN A 501 -36.39 -27.76 59.23
C GLN A 501 -37.52 -28.59 58.60
N ASN A 502 -37.77 -28.43 57.29
CA ASN A 502 -38.77 -29.21 56.56
C ASN A 502 -38.49 -30.72 56.59
N ILE A 503 -37.22 -31.13 56.43
CA ILE A 503 -36.80 -32.54 56.55
C ILE A 503 -37.07 -33.06 57.97
N ASN A 504 -36.79 -32.27 59.01
CA ASN A 504 -37.05 -32.69 60.40
C ASN A 504 -38.55 -32.78 60.71
N GLU A 505 -39.38 -31.90 60.16
CA GLU A 505 -40.83 -31.95 60.33
C GLU A 505 -41.46 -33.12 59.59
N THR A 506 -41.02 -33.39 58.36
CA THR A 506 -41.46 -34.56 57.58
C THR A 506 -41.01 -35.87 58.24
N LEU A 507 -39.79 -35.95 58.80
CA LEU A 507 -39.38 -37.11 59.59
C LEU A 507 -40.24 -37.32 60.84
N LYS A 508 -40.63 -36.24 61.53
CA LYS A 508 -41.56 -36.31 62.67
C LYS A 508 -42.95 -36.79 62.26
N SER A 509 -43.49 -36.33 61.13
CA SER A 509 -44.81 -36.77 60.65
C SER A 509 -44.79 -38.22 60.18
N ILE A 510 -43.73 -38.66 59.49
CA ILE A 510 -43.53 -40.06 59.08
C ILE A 510 -43.43 -40.98 60.31
N ARG A 511 -42.69 -40.58 61.36
CA ARG A 511 -42.63 -41.35 62.62
C ARG A 511 -44.02 -41.50 63.26
N LYS A 512 -44.78 -40.41 63.39
CA LYS A 512 -46.15 -40.45 63.91
C LYS A 512 -47.07 -41.37 63.09
N ALA A 513 -46.98 -41.30 61.76
CA ALA A 513 -47.78 -42.16 60.87
C ALA A 513 -47.36 -43.64 60.99
N SER A 514 -46.06 -43.92 61.12
CA SER A 514 -45.54 -45.27 61.36
C SER A 514 -46.05 -45.85 62.69
N ASP A 515 -46.03 -45.05 63.77
CA ASP A 515 -46.55 -45.46 65.08
C ASP A 515 -48.05 -45.75 65.02
N GLN A 516 -48.83 -44.93 64.30
CA GLN A 516 -50.25 -45.17 64.08
C GLN A 516 -50.52 -46.46 63.29
N VAL A 517 -49.75 -46.72 62.22
CA VAL A 517 -49.86 -47.96 61.44
C VAL A 517 -49.47 -49.17 62.28
N PHE A 518 -48.46 -49.04 63.14
CA PHE A 518 -48.05 -50.07 64.09
C PHE A 518 -49.16 -50.38 65.09
N GLU A 519 -49.77 -49.37 65.71
CA GLU A 519 -50.91 -49.56 66.63
C GLU A 519 -52.13 -50.17 65.92
N ILE A 520 -52.44 -49.76 64.68
CA ILE A 520 -53.51 -50.37 63.89
C ILE A 520 -53.20 -51.85 63.60
N LYS A 521 -51.96 -52.21 63.25
CA LYS A 521 -51.56 -53.60 63.01
C LYS A 521 -51.60 -54.44 64.29
N LYS A 522 -51.14 -53.89 65.41
CA LYS A 522 -51.20 -54.50 66.74
C LYS A 522 -52.65 -54.78 67.15
N ASN A 523 -53.54 -53.81 66.98
CA ASN A 523 -54.97 -53.96 67.28
C ASN A 523 -55.65 -54.99 66.35
N LYS A 524 -55.32 -55.02 65.05
CA LYS A 524 -55.80 -56.06 64.12
C LYS A 524 -55.30 -57.46 64.49
N LEU A 525 -54.06 -57.59 64.95
CA LEU A 525 -53.51 -58.85 65.44
C LEU A 525 -54.20 -59.31 66.73
N LEU A 526 -54.48 -58.37 67.65
CA LEU A 526 -55.22 -58.63 68.88
C LEU A 526 -56.65 -59.11 68.57
N ASP A 527 -57.35 -58.44 67.65
CA ASP A 527 -58.71 -58.81 67.22
C ASP A 527 -58.72 -60.16 66.48
N LYS A 528 -57.71 -60.43 65.64
CA LYS A 528 -57.54 -61.76 65.01
C LYS A 528 -57.27 -62.85 66.05
N HIS A 529 -56.47 -62.57 67.08
CA HIS A 529 -56.23 -63.48 68.20
C HIS A 529 -57.52 -63.74 68.99
N GLN A 530 -58.27 -62.70 69.35
CA GLN A 530 -59.58 -62.82 70.03
C GLN A 530 -60.60 -63.60 69.20
N LYS A 531 -60.68 -63.36 67.89
CA LYS A 531 -61.54 -64.15 66.97
C LYS A 531 -61.10 -65.61 66.87
N ARG A 532 -59.79 -65.89 66.94
CA ARG A 532 -59.27 -67.27 66.99
C ARG A 532 -59.62 -67.95 68.32
N MET A 533 -59.50 -67.25 69.44
CA MET A 533 -59.90 -67.73 70.76
C MET A 533 -61.40 -68.01 70.81
N LYS A 534 -62.26 -67.11 70.31
CA LYS A 534 -63.71 -67.34 70.19
C LYS A 534 -64.05 -68.51 69.26
N LYS A 535 -63.32 -68.71 68.16
CA LYS A 535 -63.49 -69.88 67.28
C LYS A 535 -63.05 -71.18 67.95
N LEU A 536 -61.99 -71.15 68.76
CA LEU A 536 -61.54 -72.28 69.59
C LEU A 536 -62.55 -72.60 70.70
N GLU A 537 -63.12 -71.60 71.35
CA GLU A 537 -64.22 -71.76 72.31
C GLU A 537 -65.47 -72.36 71.62
N GLN A 538 -65.85 -71.87 70.44
CA GLN A 538 -66.96 -72.41 69.65
C GLN A 538 -66.72 -73.82 69.11
N THR A 539 -65.47 -74.23 68.87
CA THR A 539 -65.13 -75.63 68.48
C THR A 539 -64.98 -76.56 69.68
N ILE A 540 -64.83 -76.02 70.89
CA ILE A 540 -64.88 -76.78 72.14
C ILE A 540 -66.33 -76.98 72.58
N ASP A 541 -67.22 -76.00 72.34
CA ASP A 541 -68.67 -76.09 72.61
C ASP A 541 -69.48 -76.83 71.52
N SER A 542 -68.90 -77.09 70.34
CA SER A 542 -69.54 -77.85 69.24
C SER A 542 -68.99 -79.27 69.04
N LYS A 543 -68.39 -79.87 70.07
CA LYS A 543 -68.13 -81.33 70.10
C LYS A 543 -69.37 -82.08 70.59
N PRO A 544 -70.09 -82.83 69.74
CA PRO A 544 -71.00 -83.85 70.25
C PRO A 544 -70.20 -85.00 70.85
N MET A 545 -70.35 -85.21 72.16
CA MET A 545 -70.24 -86.57 72.72
C MET A 545 -71.32 -87.43 72.06
N VAL A 546 -70.93 -88.68 71.75
CA VAL A 546 -71.71 -89.93 71.58
C VAL A 546 -71.09 -90.67 70.38
N GLN A 547 -70.03 -91.41 70.62
CA GLN A 547 -70.02 -92.82 71.05
C GLN A 547 -70.35 -93.79 69.92
N SER A 548 -69.26 -94.36 69.39
CA SER A 548 -69.04 -95.72 68.89
C SER A 548 -70.24 -96.64 68.61
N ARG A 549 -70.18 -97.35 67.48
CA ARG A 549 -70.37 -98.82 67.44
C ARG A 549 -70.00 -99.44 66.09
N LYS A 550 -68.97 -100.28 66.07
CA LYS A 550 -69.04 -101.69 65.59
C LYS A 550 -67.70 -102.44 65.80
N LYS A 551 -67.80 -103.44 66.70
CA LYS A 551 -67.10 -104.74 66.79
C LYS A 551 -65.55 -104.74 66.87
N GLN A 552 -64.88 -105.37 67.84
CA GLN A 552 -65.28 -106.16 69.00
C GLN A 552 -64.05 -106.30 69.93
N LYS A 553 -64.31 -106.25 71.24
CA LYS A 553 -63.42 -106.46 72.40
C LYS A 553 -62.40 -105.39 72.72
#